data_AF-A0A424QAA1-F1
#
_entry.id   AF-A0A424QAA1-F1
#
_cell.length_a   1.000
_cell.length_b   1.000
_cell.length_c   1.000
_cell.angle_alpha   90.00
_cell.angle_beta   90.00
_cell.angle_gamma   90.00
#
_symmetry.space_group_name_H-M   'P 1'
#
loop_
_entity.id
_entity.type
_entity.pdbx_description
1 polymer ?
#
loop_
_entity_poly.entity_id
_entity_poly.type
_entity_poly.pdbx_seq_one_letter_code
_entity_poly.pdbx_strand_id
1 'polypeptide(L)'
;MVSMDDSVLARMEKGGKRYELLVDPEMVDDFKNDPESVNLDDFLVMDEVFHDARGGERPTAEAIENTFNTQDILEITKVILDKGSIQLTTNQRKSMVERMRQKIIHHIQSQAVDPKTKSPHPITRIELALDESRYSVDPFKKLDLQIKDAVDKLKLLIPLSFETIRLAFKIPGAGYGTSQRLLRQYQVKEGWLEDGSWACVIDCPAGMKGEIIGMIMKVSSQTEVKEI
;
A
#
# COMPACT_ATOMS: atom_id res chain seq x y z
N MET A 1 6.35 -17.90 7.48
CA MET A 1 5.53 -19.13 7.47
C MET A 1 4.05 -18.78 7.43
N VAL A 2 3.39 -19.10 6.33
CA VAL A 2 2.02 -18.73 5.97
C VAL A 2 1.03 -19.77 6.51
N SER A 3 -0.13 -19.35 7.02
CA SER A 3 -1.18 -20.27 7.45
C SER A 3 -2.02 -20.76 6.26
N MET A 4 -2.46 -22.02 6.27
CA MET A 4 -3.35 -22.58 5.24
C MET A 4 -4.62 -21.74 5.04
N ASP A 5 -5.17 -21.17 6.11
CA ASP A 5 -6.43 -20.40 6.07
C ASP A 5 -6.30 -19.06 5.33
N ASP A 6 -5.12 -18.46 5.35
CA ASP A 6 -4.84 -17.16 4.71
C ASP A 6 -4.26 -17.32 3.29
N SER A 7 -3.89 -18.54 2.92
CA SER A 7 -3.31 -18.85 1.62
C SER A 7 -4.31 -18.81 0.47
N VAL A 8 -3.80 -18.57 -0.73
CA VAL A 8 -4.58 -18.52 -1.97
C VAL A 8 -4.05 -19.52 -2.98
N LEU A 9 -4.96 -20.02 -3.82
CA LEU A 9 -4.63 -21.04 -4.82
C LEU A 9 -4.17 -20.37 -6.12
N ALA A 10 -2.89 -20.50 -6.46
CA ALA A 10 -2.41 -20.18 -7.80
C ALA A 10 -2.56 -21.41 -8.70
N ARG A 11 -3.37 -21.31 -9.76
CA ARG A 11 -3.66 -22.42 -10.69
C ARG A 11 -3.18 -22.11 -12.10
N MET A 12 -2.51 -23.09 -12.71
CA MET A 12 -2.23 -23.13 -14.15
C MET A 12 -2.79 -24.43 -14.76
N GLU A 13 -3.33 -24.36 -15.97
CA GLU A 13 -3.76 -25.54 -16.72
C GLU A 13 -2.88 -25.72 -17.96
N LYS A 14 -2.29 -26.91 -18.12
CA LYS A 14 -1.44 -27.24 -19.27
C LYS A 14 -1.57 -28.72 -19.59
N GLY A 15 -1.82 -29.04 -20.87
CA GLY A 15 -1.95 -30.42 -21.32
C GLY A 15 -3.13 -31.19 -20.70
N GLY A 16 -4.22 -30.49 -20.35
CA GLY A 16 -5.41 -31.10 -19.72
C GLY A 16 -5.23 -31.47 -18.24
N LYS A 17 -4.07 -31.15 -17.64
CA LYS A 17 -3.82 -31.28 -16.21
C LYS A 17 -3.74 -29.90 -15.55
N ARG A 18 -4.15 -29.84 -14.29
CA ARG A 18 -4.10 -28.63 -13.45
C ARG A 18 -2.89 -28.69 -12.55
N TYR A 19 -2.24 -27.56 -12.33
CA TYR A 19 -1.11 -27.43 -11.42
C TYR A 19 -1.44 -26.27 -10.47
N GLU A 20 -1.41 -26.56 -9.18
CA GLU A 20 -1.88 -25.70 -8.11
C GLU A 20 -0.78 -25.50 -7.07
N LEU A 21 -0.67 -24.28 -6.56
CA LEU A 21 0.23 -23.88 -5.49
C LEU A 21 -0.56 -23.11 -4.43
N LEU A 22 -0.19 -23.30 -3.16
CA LEU A 22 -0.71 -22.51 -2.05
C LEU A 22 0.30 -21.41 -1.72
N VAL A 23 -0.07 -20.17 -2.05
CA VAL A 23 0.79 -19.00 -1.93
C VAL A 23 0.19 -17.97 -0.97
N ASP A 24 1.04 -17.13 -0.37
CA ASP A 24 0.60 -15.95 0.36
C ASP A 24 0.12 -14.87 -0.61
N PRO A 25 -1.14 -14.40 -0.53
CA PRO A 25 -1.65 -13.36 -1.41
C PRO A 25 -0.96 -12.01 -1.29
N GLU A 26 -0.41 -11.66 -0.13
CA GLU A 26 0.20 -10.34 0.11
C GLU A 26 1.56 -10.22 -0.57
N MET A 27 2.28 -11.33 -0.68
CA MET A 27 3.61 -11.40 -1.27
C MET A 27 3.59 -11.72 -2.77
N VAL A 28 2.42 -12.01 -3.36
CA VAL A 28 2.29 -12.32 -4.80
C VAL A 28 2.83 -11.18 -5.65
N ASP A 29 2.46 -9.95 -5.35
CA ASP A 29 2.86 -8.80 -6.17
C ASP A 29 4.37 -8.57 -6.06
N ASP A 30 4.93 -8.70 -4.85
CA ASP A 30 6.37 -8.57 -4.61
C ASP A 30 7.14 -9.67 -5.35
N PHE A 31 6.68 -10.92 -5.27
CA PHE A 31 7.28 -12.05 -5.99
C PHE A 31 7.16 -11.88 -7.52
N LYS A 32 6.07 -11.30 -8.03
CA LYS A 32 5.92 -11.00 -9.47
C LYS A 32 6.85 -9.89 -9.94
N ASN A 33 7.13 -8.90 -9.11
CA ASN A 33 8.03 -7.80 -9.46
C ASN A 33 9.50 -8.22 -9.32
N ASP A 34 9.86 -8.85 -8.21
CA ASP A 34 11.22 -9.32 -7.92
C ASP A 34 11.20 -10.65 -7.13
N PRO A 35 11.28 -11.79 -7.84
CA PRO A 35 11.26 -13.11 -7.22
C PRO A 35 12.45 -13.42 -6.29
N GLU A 36 13.57 -12.70 -6.42
CA GLU A 36 14.77 -12.94 -5.58
C GLU A 36 14.69 -12.19 -4.25
N SER A 37 13.80 -11.19 -4.15
CA SER A 37 13.58 -10.42 -2.93
C SER A 37 12.75 -11.15 -1.88
N VAL A 38 12.00 -12.17 -2.28
CA VAL A 38 11.04 -12.90 -1.44
C VAL A 38 11.58 -14.30 -1.14
N ASN A 39 11.63 -14.67 0.14
CA ASN A 39 11.99 -16.02 0.54
C ASN A 39 10.86 -17.00 0.17
N LEU A 40 11.21 -18.11 -0.50
CA LEU A 40 10.24 -19.10 -0.94
C LEU A 40 9.46 -19.72 0.23
N ASP A 41 10.15 -19.99 1.35
CA ASP A 41 9.57 -20.57 2.58
C ASP A 41 8.51 -19.65 3.24
N ASP A 42 8.61 -18.35 2.99
CA ASP A 42 7.65 -17.35 3.49
C ASP A 42 6.54 -17.07 2.47
N PHE A 43 6.74 -17.44 1.20
CA PHE A 43 5.77 -17.25 0.14
C PHE A 43 4.84 -18.44 -0.05
N LEU A 44 5.40 -19.66 -0.02
CA LEU A 44 4.67 -20.90 -0.16
C LEU A 44 4.26 -21.44 1.20
N VAL A 45 3.02 -21.94 1.30
CA VAL A 45 2.60 -22.71 2.48
C VAL A 45 3.35 -24.05 2.52
N MET A 46 3.61 -24.61 1.34
CA MET A 46 4.33 -25.85 1.13
C MET A 46 5.13 -25.73 -0.17
N ASP A 47 6.38 -26.18 -0.14
CA ASP A 47 7.28 -26.23 -1.31
C ASP A 47 6.92 -27.41 -2.24
N GLU A 48 5.64 -27.55 -2.56
CA GLU A 48 5.11 -28.65 -3.36
C GLU A 48 4.05 -28.14 -4.34
N VAL A 49 4.04 -28.74 -5.54
CA VAL A 49 3.02 -28.50 -6.57
C VAL A 49 1.95 -29.57 -6.45
N PHE A 50 0.68 -29.20 -6.56
CA PHE A 50 -0.47 -30.10 -6.47
C PHE A 50 -1.25 -30.16 -7.80
N HIS A 51 -1.92 -31.28 -8.06
CA HIS A 51 -3.01 -31.32 -9.05
C HIS A 51 -4.31 -30.78 -8.44
N ASP A 52 -4.54 -31.08 -7.16
CA ASP A 52 -5.59 -30.52 -6.33
C ASP A 52 -5.03 -30.27 -4.92
N ALA A 53 -4.83 -29.01 -4.57
CA ALA A 53 -4.27 -28.65 -3.26
C ALA A 53 -5.25 -28.88 -2.10
N ARG A 54 -6.56 -28.93 -2.35
CA ARG A 54 -7.55 -29.28 -1.31
C ARG A 54 -7.69 -30.78 -1.14
N GLY A 55 -7.55 -31.53 -2.24
CA GLY A 55 -7.55 -32.99 -2.26
C GLY A 55 -6.22 -33.62 -1.85
N GLY A 56 -5.13 -32.84 -1.81
CA GLY A 56 -3.78 -33.32 -1.53
C GLY A 56 -3.19 -34.17 -2.66
N GLU A 57 -3.74 -34.07 -3.87
CA GLU A 57 -3.28 -34.86 -5.02
C GLU A 57 -2.01 -34.24 -5.61
N ARG A 58 -0.96 -35.05 -5.77
CA ARG A 58 0.35 -34.58 -6.26
C ARG A 58 0.65 -35.11 -7.67
N PRO A 59 1.20 -34.28 -8.57
CA PRO A 59 1.70 -34.74 -9.86
C PRO A 59 2.91 -35.66 -9.68
N THR A 60 3.10 -36.59 -10.63
CA THR A 60 4.35 -37.36 -10.72
C THR A 60 5.50 -36.47 -11.18
N ALA A 61 6.74 -36.79 -10.76
CA ALA A 61 7.93 -36.04 -11.16
C ALA A 61 8.05 -35.91 -12.69
N GLU A 62 7.75 -36.99 -13.44
CA GLU A 62 7.71 -36.98 -14.91
C GLU A 62 6.69 -35.99 -15.46
N ALA A 63 5.53 -35.83 -14.81
CA ALA A 63 4.51 -34.89 -15.27
C ALA A 63 4.91 -33.43 -15.02
N ILE A 64 5.66 -33.16 -13.95
CA ILE A 64 6.24 -31.83 -13.68
C ILE A 64 7.29 -31.52 -14.74
N GLU A 65 8.24 -32.42 -14.95
CA GLU A 65 9.36 -32.23 -15.87
C GLU A 65 8.89 -32.07 -17.32
N ASN A 66 7.93 -32.88 -17.79
CA ASN A 66 7.34 -32.71 -19.12
C ASN A 66 6.58 -31.38 -19.30
N THR A 67 6.09 -30.79 -18.22
CA THR A 67 5.26 -29.58 -18.28
C THR A 67 6.08 -28.31 -18.11
N PHE A 68 7.02 -28.30 -17.18
CA PHE A 68 7.82 -27.13 -16.82
C PHE A 68 9.25 -27.20 -17.35
N ASN A 69 9.71 -28.36 -17.83
CA ASN A 69 11.11 -28.64 -18.21
C ASN A 69 12.12 -28.45 -17.07
N THR A 70 11.64 -28.40 -15.84
CA THR A 70 12.42 -28.19 -14.61
C THR A 70 11.69 -28.85 -13.45
N GLN A 71 12.44 -29.24 -12.42
CA GLN A 71 11.90 -29.70 -11.14
C GLN A 71 12.11 -28.66 -10.04
N ASP A 72 12.70 -27.50 -10.37
CA ASP A 72 12.87 -26.40 -9.42
C ASP A 72 11.52 -25.73 -9.12
N ILE A 73 11.10 -25.80 -7.86
CA ILE A 73 9.84 -25.25 -7.36
C ILE A 73 9.79 -23.74 -7.56
N LEU A 74 10.92 -23.04 -7.46
CA LEU A 74 11.00 -21.60 -7.66
C LEU A 74 10.69 -21.24 -9.11
N GLU A 75 11.29 -21.94 -10.07
CA GLU A 75 11.00 -21.74 -11.50
C GLU A 75 9.56 -22.13 -11.86
N ILE A 76 9.06 -23.24 -11.30
CA ILE A 76 7.68 -23.68 -11.52
C ILE A 76 6.69 -22.62 -11.00
N THR A 77 6.94 -22.09 -9.81
CA THR A 77 6.12 -21.05 -9.17
C THR A 77 6.06 -19.78 -10.03
N LYS A 78 7.21 -19.33 -10.56
CA LYS A 78 7.27 -18.21 -11.51
C LYS A 78 6.38 -18.46 -12.73
N VAL A 79 6.48 -19.64 -13.34
CA VAL A 79 5.68 -20.00 -14.53
C VAL A 79 4.19 -20.03 -14.21
N ILE A 80 3.79 -20.59 -13.07
CA ILE A 80 2.38 -20.65 -12.64
C ILE A 80 1.82 -19.27 -12.35
N LEU A 81 2.58 -18.37 -11.72
CA LEU A 81 2.10 -17.02 -11.41
C LEU A 81 2.02 -16.10 -12.64
N ASP A 82 2.88 -16.31 -13.63
CA ASP A 82 2.91 -15.55 -14.87
C ASP A 82 1.80 -16.00 -15.84
N LYS A 83 1.63 -17.32 -16.03
CA LYS A 83 0.68 -17.88 -17.02
C LYS A 83 -0.64 -18.35 -16.42
N GLY A 84 -0.69 -18.53 -15.11
CA GLY A 84 -1.86 -19.02 -14.40
C GLY A 84 -2.77 -17.91 -13.91
N SER A 85 -3.66 -18.30 -13.00
CA SER A 85 -4.63 -17.42 -12.36
C SER A 85 -4.69 -17.69 -10.87
N ILE A 86 -4.89 -16.64 -10.08
CA ILE A 86 -5.02 -16.76 -8.62
C ILE A 86 -6.49 -16.84 -8.28
N GLN A 87 -6.87 -17.92 -7.60
CA GLN A 87 -8.23 -18.15 -7.13
C GLN A 87 -8.36 -17.63 -5.71
N LEU A 88 -9.10 -16.53 -5.60
CA LEU A 88 -9.51 -15.98 -4.32
C LEU A 88 -10.87 -16.55 -3.93
N THR A 89 -11.05 -16.91 -2.66
CA THR A 89 -12.40 -17.13 -2.14
C THR A 89 -13.18 -15.82 -2.11
N THR A 90 -14.52 -15.88 -2.09
CA THR A 90 -15.37 -14.69 -2.01
C THR A 90 -15.04 -13.82 -0.78
N ASN A 91 -14.69 -14.44 0.34
CA ASN A 91 -14.36 -13.73 1.58
C ASN A 91 -12.98 -13.05 1.48
N GLN A 92 -11.96 -13.76 0.99
CA GLN A 92 -10.62 -13.19 0.77
C GLN A 92 -10.65 -12.05 -0.25
N ARG A 93 -11.42 -12.20 -1.34
CA ARG A 93 -11.57 -11.11 -2.32
C ARG A 93 -12.20 -9.87 -1.69
N LYS A 94 -13.25 -10.03 -0.88
CA LYS A 94 -13.88 -8.91 -0.17
C LYS A 94 -12.95 -8.24 0.83
N SER A 95 -12.18 -9.02 1.61
CA SER A 95 -11.25 -8.45 2.59
C SER A 95 -10.11 -7.69 1.92
N MET A 96 -9.55 -8.21 0.82
CA MET A 96 -8.51 -7.51 0.06
C MET A 96 -9.02 -6.22 -0.56
N VAL A 97 -10.20 -6.26 -1.18
CA VAL A 97 -10.85 -5.08 -1.76
C VAL A 97 -11.10 -4.03 -0.69
N GLU A 98 -11.64 -4.41 0.46
CA GLU A 98 -11.91 -3.45 1.55
C GLU A 98 -10.62 -2.86 2.12
N ARG A 99 -9.60 -3.69 2.33
CA ARG A 99 -8.30 -3.24 2.82
C ARG A 99 -7.63 -2.27 1.84
N MET A 100 -7.64 -2.59 0.54
CA MET A 100 -7.11 -1.67 -0.48
C MET A 100 -7.94 -0.39 -0.58
N ARG A 101 -9.26 -0.50 -0.51
CA ARG A 101 -10.17 0.65 -0.49
C ARG A 101 -9.81 1.60 0.66
N GLN A 102 -9.65 1.09 1.87
CA GLN A 102 -9.21 1.87 3.04
C GLN A 102 -7.84 2.51 2.81
N LYS A 103 -6.86 1.78 2.25
CA LYS A 103 -5.54 2.35 1.90
C LYS A 103 -5.66 3.50 0.91
N ILE A 104 -6.49 3.38 -0.14
CA ILE A 104 -6.73 4.43 -1.13
C ILE A 104 -7.33 5.67 -0.44
N ILE A 105 -8.35 5.48 0.38
CA ILE A 105 -9.02 6.58 1.09
C ILE A 105 -8.03 7.33 1.99
N HIS A 106 -7.25 6.61 2.80
CA HIS A 106 -6.23 7.21 3.67
C HIS A 106 -5.16 7.96 2.87
N HIS A 107 -4.72 7.40 1.75
CA HIS A 107 -3.74 8.05 0.89
C HIS A 107 -4.29 9.34 0.29
N ILE A 108 -5.52 9.31 -0.22
CA ILE A 108 -6.18 10.50 -0.76
C ILE A 108 -6.39 11.53 0.35
N GLN A 109 -6.84 11.13 1.54
CA GLN A 109 -7.08 12.05 2.66
C GLN A 109 -5.80 12.77 3.11
N SER A 110 -4.67 12.06 3.18
CA SER A 110 -3.41 12.62 3.63
C SER A 110 -2.80 13.60 2.62
N GLN A 111 -3.01 13.38 1.32
CA GLN A 111 -2.40 14.20 0.28
C GLN A 111 -3.32 15.25 -0.32
N ALA A 112 -4.62 15.00 -0.37
CA ALA A 112 -5.56 15.83 -1.08
C ALA A 112 -6.23 16.88 -0.20
N VAL A 113 -6.44 18.05 -0.79
CA VAL A 113 -7.16 19.16 -0.17
C VAL A 113 -8.24 19.72 -1.08
N ASP A 114 -9.22 20.36 -0.46
CA ASP A 114 -10.18 21.19 -1.18
C ASP A 114 -9.49 22.50 -1.62
N PRO A 115 -9.42 22.82 -2.92
CA PRO A 115 -8.81 24.06 -3.40
C PRO A 115 -9.53 25.32 -2.90
N LYS A 116 -10.80 25.23 -2.48
CA LYS A 116 -11.55 26.39 -1.96
C LYS A 116 -11.23 26.68 -0.50
N THR A 117 -11.20 25.63 0.33
CA THR A 117 -11.03 25.76 1.79
C THR A 117 -9.60 25.49 2.26
N LYS A 118 -8.71 25.02 1.36
CA LYS A 118 -7.33 24.60 1.63
C LYS A 118 -7.21 23.61 2.79
N SER A 119 -8.28 22.86 3.03
CA SER A 119 -8.41 21.94 4.16
C SER A 119 -8.55 20.50 3.65
N PRO A 120 -8.03 19.51 4.39
CA PRO A 120 -8.20 18.11 4.02
C PRO A 120 -9.68 17.71 4.06
N HIS A 121 -10.07 16.84 3.13
CA HIS A 121 -11.40 16.25 3.15
C HIS A 121 -11.51 15.19 4.26
N PRO A 122 -12.61 15.12 5.01
CA PRO A 122 -12.86 14.03 5.95
C PRO A 122 -12.89 12.67 5.25
N ILE A 123 -12.43 11.61 5.93
CA ILE A 123 -12.45 10.22 5.45
C ILE A 123 -13.84 9.84 4.94
N THR A 124 -14.87 10.12 5.75
CA THR A 124 -16.28 9.82 5.42
C THR A 124 -16.75 10.51 4.14
N ARG A 125 -16.23 11.71 3.84
CA ARG A 125 -16.59 12.44 2.61
C ARG A 125 -15.99 11.78 1.38
N ILE A 126 -14.76 11.28 1.47
CA ILE A 126 -14.07 10.54 0.40
C ILE A 126 -14.74 9.18 0.20
N GLU A 127 -15.08 8.47 1.27
CA GLU A 127 -15.84 7.21 1.21
C GLU A 127 -17.16 7.36 0.46
N LEU A 128 -17.97 8.34 0.84
CA LEU A 128 -19.26 8.60 0.19
C LEU A 128 -19.09 8.92 -1.30
N ALA A 129 -18.07 9.71 -1.66
CA ALA A 129 -17.83 10.05 -3.05
C ALA A 129 -17.29 8.87 -3.88
N LEU A 130 -16.50 7.97 -3.27
CA LEU A 130 -16.10 6.73 -3.91
C LEU A 130 -17.31 5.83 -4.19
N ASP A 131 -18.24 5.73 -3.25
CA ASP A 131 -19.49 4.97 -3.43
C ASP A 131 -20.40 5.59 -4.51
N GLU A 132 -20.57 6.91 -4.51
CA GLU A 132 -21.32 7.64 -5.54
C GLU A 132 -20.72 7.45 -6.93
N SER A 133 -19.38 7.45 -7.03
CA SER A 133 -18.66 7.22 -8.29
C SER A 133 -18.72 5.76 -8.78
N ARG A 134 -19.28 4.85 -7.96
CA ARG A 134 -19.29 3.39 -8.20
C ARG A 134 -17.91 2.86 -8.58
N TYR A 135 -16.86 3.37 -7.93
CA TYR A 135 -15.51 2.91 -8.18
C TYR A 135 -15.32 1.50 -7.61
N SER A 136 -14.89 0.58 -8.47
CA SER A 136 -14.53 -0.78 -8.06
C SER A 136 -13.02 -0.88 -7.90
N VAL A 137 -12.57 -1.28 -6.72
CA VAL A 137 -11.15 -1.50 -6.41
C VAL A 137 -10.73 -2.88 -6.90
N ASP A 138 -9.56 -2.94 -7.54
CA ASP A 138 -9.00 -4.18 -8.07
C ASP A 138 -7.86 -4.68 -7.15
N PRO A 139 -7.96 -5.86 -6.52
CA PRO A 139 -6.96 -6.30 -5.54
C PRO A 139 -5.56 -6.50 -6.12
N PHE A 140 -5.40 -6.63 -7.44
CA PHE A 140 -4.12 -6.94 -8.09
C PHE A 140 -3.48 -5.76 -8.82
N LYS A 141 -4.10 -4.57 -8.80
CA LYS A 141 -3.50 -3.37 -9.42
C LYS A 141 -2.70 -2.61 -8.37
N LYS A 142 -1.57 -2.04 -8.81
CA LYS A 142 -0.73 -1.18 -7.95
C LYS A 142 -1.54 -0.03 -7.36
N LEU A 143 -1.32 0.22 -6.06
CA LEU A 143 -2.01 1.25 -5.29
C LEU A 143 -1.91 2.63 -5.95
N ASP A 144 -0.74 3.03 -6.43
CA ASP A 144 -0.52 4.35 -7.05
C ASP A 144 -1.35 4.58 -8.31
N LEU A 145 -1.53 3.55 -9.14
CA LEU A 145 -2.34 3.63 -10.34
C LEU A 145 -3.82 3.76 -9.97
N GLN A 146 -4.26 2.99 -8.96
CA GLN A 146 -5.64 3.07 -8.48
C GLN A 146 -5.96 4.42 -7.83
N ILE A 147 -5.02 5.01 -7.10
CA ILE A 147 -5.19 6.34 -6.53
C ILE A 147 -5.44 7.36 -7.64
N LYS A 148 -4.65 7.33 -8.72
CA LYS A 148 -4.85 8.23 -9.88
C LYS A 148 -6.24 8.04 -10.49
N ASP A 149 -6.62 6.79 -10.78
CA ASP A 149 -7.94 6.46 -11.35
C ASP A 149 -9.09 6.91 -10.42
N ALA A 150 -8.94 6.69 -9.12
CA ALA A 150 -9.92 7.07 -8.12
C ALA A 150 -10.05 8.59 -8.02
N VAL A 151 -8.93 9.31 -8.02
CA VAL A 151 -8.89 10.77 -7.96
C VAL A 151 -9.56 11.39 -9.18
N ASP A 152 -9.32 10.88 -10.37
CA ASP A 152 -9.92 11.45 -11.58
C ASP A 152 -11.44 11.28 -11.61
N LYS A 153 -11.97 10.20 -11.02
CA LYS A 153 -13.41 10.05 -10.79
C LYS A 153 -13.93 10.96 -9.69
N LEU A 154 -13.19 11.07 -8.58
CA LEU A 154 -13.56 11.91 -7.45
C LEU A 154 -13.60 13.40 -7.80
N LYS A 155 -12.69 13.87 -8.67
CA LYS A 155 -12.64 15.27 -9.16
C LYS A 155 -13.93 15.72 -9.83
N LEU A 156 -14.71 14.80 -10.40
CA LEU A 156 -16.00 15.11 -11.02
C LEU A 156 -17.10 15.41 -9.99
N LEU A 157 -16.96 14.89 -8.76
CA LEU A 157 -17.94 15.01 -7.68
C LEU A 157 -17.50 16.02 -6.61
N ILE A 158 -16.20 16.07 -6.31
CA ILE A 158 -15.60 16.91 -5.28
C ILE A 158 -14.37 17.62 -5.86
N PRO A 159 -14.21 18.93 -5.63
CA PRO A 159 -12.97 19.61 -5.99
C PRO A 159 -11.82 19.08 -5.14
N LEU A 160 -10.81 18.50 -5.80
CA LEU A 160 -9.71 17.80 -5.16
C LEU A 160 -8.39 18.16 -5.85
N SER A 161 -7.45 18.70 -5.08
CA SER A 161 -6.12 19.12 -5.55
C SER A 161 -5.03 18.45 -4.70
N PHE A 162 -3.97 17.99 -5.36
CA PHE A 162 -2.75 17.51 -4.70
C PHE A 162 -1.75 18.65 -4.66
N GLU A 163 -1.73 19.36 -3.53
CA GLU A 163 -0.81 20.47 -3.31
C GLU A 163 0.17 20.13 -2.20
N THR A 164 1.44 20.46 -2.42
CA THR A 164 2.45 20.49 -1.37
C THR A 164 2.52 21.90 -0.84
N ILE A 165 2.60 22.03 0.48
CA ILE A 165 2.73 23.32 1.15
C ILE A 165 4.07 23.37 1.88
N ARG A 166 4.61 24.58 1.97
CA ARG A 166 5.81 24.86 2.74
C ARG A 166 5.41 25.51 4.06
N LEU A 167 5.82 24.90 5.16
CA LEU A 167 5.54 25.40 6.51
C LEU A 167 6.85 25.72 7.22
N ALA A 168 6.94 26.90 7.82
CA ALA A 168 7.98 27.26 8.78
C ALA A 168 7.46 27.10 10.21
N PHE A 169 8.23 26.39 11.01
CA PHE A 169 8.04 26.22 12.44
C PHE A 169 9.15 26.97 13.19
N LYS A 170 8.77 27.70 14.23
CA LYS A 170 9.69 28.23 15.25
C LYS A 170 9.35 27.56 16.57
N ILE A 171 10.27 26.74 17.07
CA ILE A 171 10.08 25.89 18.23
C ILE A 171 11.09 26.28 19.31
N PRO A 172 10.67 26.51 20.57
CA PRO A 172 11.61 26.73 21.66
C PRO A 172 12.54 25.53 21.87
N GLY A 173 13.79 25.76 22.28
CA GLY A 173 14.79 24.70 22.48
C GLY A 173 14.33 23.54 23.39
N ALA A 174 13.42 23.80 24.33
CA ALA A 174 12.83 22.79 25.20
C ALA A 174 12.06 21.67 24.46
N GLY A 175 11.47 21.98 23.29
CA GLY A 175 10.71 21.03 22.47
C GLY A 175 11.47 20.44 21.28
N TYR A 176 12.74 20.83 21.09
CA TYR A 176 13.52 20.52 19.89
C TYR A 176 13.66 19.02 19.64
N GLY A 177 14.09 18.23 20.62
CA GLY A 177 14.45 16.82 20.38
C GLY A 177 13.31 15.97 19.80
N THR A 178 12.09 16.12 20.31
CA THR A 178 10.93 15.40 19.80
C THR A 178 10.45 15.97 18.47
N SER A 179 10.41 17.30 18.33
CA SER A 179 9.94 17.96 17.11
C SER A 179 10.88 17.72 15.92
N GLN A 180 12.19 17.75 16.15
CA GLN A 180 13.19 17.43 15.12
C GLN A 180 12.97 16.01 14.58
N ARG A 181 12.78 15.03 15.47
CA ARG A 181 12.56 13.64 15.06
C ARG A 181 11.32 13.47 14.19
N LEU A 182 10.23 14.17 14.52
CA LEU A 182 8.97 14.12 13.76
C LEU A 182 9.08 14.83 12.40
N LEU A 183 9.77 15.97 12.36
CA LEU A 183 9.88 16.80 11.16
C LEU A 183 10.99 16.37 10.21
N ARG A 184 11.96 15.57 10.67
CA ARG A 184 13.13 15.14 9.89
C ARG A 184 12.79 14.54 8.53
N GLN A 185 11.67 13.83 8.42
CA GLN A 185 11.22 13.19 7.19
C GLN A 185 10.70 14.19 6.13
N TYR A 186 10.30 15.39 6.55
CA TYR A 186 9.73 16.45 5.69
C TYR A 186 10.62 17.70 5.64
N GLN A 187 11.77 17.68 6.31
CA GLN A 187 12.60 18.88 6.47
C GLN A 187 13.30 19.28 5.17
N VAL A 188 13.26 20.57 4.89
CA VAL A 188 14.00 21.19 3.78
C VAL A 188 15.17 22.01 4.32
N LYS A 189 14.95 22.76 5.40
CA LYS A 189 15.98 23.62 5.99
C LYS A 189 15.76 23.76 7.50
N GLU A 190 16.84 23.75 8.27
CA GLU A 190 16.83 24.01 9.70
C GLU A 190 17.87 25.05 10.11
N GLY A 191 17.66 25.70 11.25
CA GLY A 191 18.61 26.65 11.82
C GLY A 191 18.22 27.08 13.22
N TRP A 192 19.23 27.39 14.04
CA TRP A 192 19.01 28.01 15.35
C TRP A 192 18.94 29.52 15.18
N LEU A 193 17.98 30.13 15.87
CA LEU A 193 17.84 31.58 15.96
C LEU A 193 18.65 32.12 17.14
N GLU A 194 18.97 33.41 17.09
CA GLU A 194 19.73 34.11 18.13
C GLU A 194 19.02 34.12 19.48
N ASP A 195 17.69 33.93 19.49
CA ASP A 195 16.87 33.83 20.70
C ASP A 195 16.88 32.43 21.36
N GLY A 196 17.66 31.48 20.82
CA GLY A 196 17.73 30.10 21.31
C GLY A 196 16.55 29.22 20.87
N SER A 197 15.69 29.70 19.97
CA SER A 197 14.66 28.90 19.32
C SER A 197 15.22 28.18 18.09
N TRP A 198 14.67 27.01 17.79
CA TRP A 198 14.96 26.28 16.57
C TRP A 198 13.91 26.59 15.50
N ALA A 199 14.37 27.01 14.32
CA ALA A 199 13.55 27.24 13.15
C ALA A 199 13.72 26.10 12.15
N CYS A 200 12.61 25.61 11.60
CA CYS A 200 12.60 24.55 10.60
C CYS A 200 11.59 24.86 9.50
N VAL A 201 11.98 24.64 8.25
CA VAL A 201 11.11 24.71 7.08
C VAL A 201 10.90 23.30 6.57
N ILE A 202 9.65 22.89 6.44
CA ILE A 202 9.25 21.59 5.93
C ILE A 202 8.40 21.73 4.67
N ASP A 203 8.49 20.75 3.78
CA ASP A 203 7.57 20.55 2.67
C ASP A 203 6.73 19.33 2.98
N CYS A 204 5.41 19.52 3.10
CA CYS A 204 4.48 18.42 3.37
C CYS A 204 3.25 18.50 2.47
N PRO A 205 2.56 17.37 2.22
CA PRO A 205 1.27 17.40 1.55
C PRO A 205 0.27 18.24 2.35
N ALA A 206 -0.54 19.04 1.66
CA ALA A 206 -1.46 19.99 2.28
C ALA A 206 -2.46 19.30 3.22
N GLY A 207 -2.82 18.03 2.96
CA GLY A 207 -3.73 17.27 3.81
C GLY A 207 -3.16 16.93 5.20
N MET A 208 -1.84 16.84 5.33
CA MET A 208 -1.16 16.54 6.60
C MET A 208 -0.92 17.76 7.49
N LYS A 209 -1.18 18.97 6.99
CA LYS A 209 -0.96 20.24 7.69
C LYS A 209 -1.51 20.24 9.12
N GLY A 210 -2.79 19.90 9.27
CA GLY A 210 -3.47 19.95 10.56
C GLY A 210 -2.91 18.97 11.59
N GLU A 211 -2.54 17.77 11.12
CA GLU A 211 -1.96 16.73 11.97
C GLU A 211 -0.57 17.11 12.46
N ILE A 212 0.30 17.57 11.56
CA ILE A 212 1.68 17.99 11.90
C ILE A 212 1.67 19.15 12.89
N ILE A 213 0.82 20.17 12.65
CA ILE A 213 0.69 21.31 13.57
C ILE A 213 0.19 20.83 14.94
N GLY A 214 -0.83 19.96 14.98
CA GLY A 214 -1.37 19.41 16.23
C GLY A 214 -0.33 18.61 17.03
N MET A 215 0.46 17.77 16.36
CA MET A 215 1.52 16.99 17.01
C MET A 215 2.58 17.90 17.63
N ILE A 216 3.01 18.94 16.93
CA ILE A 216 4.06 19.86 17.41
C ILE A 216 3.54 20.74 18.54
N MET A 217 2.31 21.26 18.44
CA MET A 217 1.71 22.03 19.53
C MET A 217 1.54 21.22 20.83
N LYS A 218 1.37 19.90 20.72
CA LYS A 218 1.32 19.00 21.88
C LYS A 218 2.68 18.85 22.58
N VAL A 219 3.78 18.96 21.82
CA VAL A 219 5.15 18.89 22.34
C VAL A 219 5.58 20.25 22.90
N SER A 220 5.26 21.34 22.20
CA SER A 220 5.54 22.70 22.66
C SER A 220 4.41 23.65 22.27
N SER A 221 3.69 24.11 23.28
CA SER A 221 2.56 25.04 23.15
C SER A 221 2.98 26.45 22.72
N GLN A 222 4.27 26.77 22.78
CA GLN A 222 4.85 28.06 22.35
C GLN A 222 5.41 28.00 20.92
N THR A 223 5.00 27.01 20.12
CA THR A 223 5.43 26.91 18.73
C THR A 223 4.68 27.90 17.85
N GLU A 224 5.42 28.67 17.06
CA GLU A 224 4.84 29.50 15.99
C GLU A 224 4.94 28.78 14.65
N VAL A 225 3.85 28.81 13.88
CA VAL A 225 3.77 28.19 12.54
C VAL A 225 3.38 29.22 11.51
N LYS A 226 4.09 29.26 10.38
CA LYS A 226 3.79 30.14 9.25
C LYS A 226 3.85 29.37 7.94
N GLU A 227 2.83 29.52 7.10
CA GLU A 227 2.84 29.02 5.72
C GLU A 227 3.65 29.98 4.84
N ILE A 228 4.53 29.44 3.99
CA ILE A 228 5.45 30.20 3.12
C ILE A 228 5.11 29.96 1.65
#